data_AF-A0A9X1LZN5-F1
#
_entry.id   AF-A0A9X1LZN5-F1
#
_cell.length_a   1.000
_cell.length_b   1.000
_cell.length_c   1.000
_cell.angle_alpha   90.00
_cell.angle_beta   90.00
_cell.angle_gamma   90.00
#
_symmetry.space_group_name_H-M   'P 1'
#
loop_
_entity.id
_entity.type
_entity.pdbx_description
1 polymer ?
#
loop_
_entity_poly.entity_id
_entity_poly.type
_entity_poly.pdbx_seq_one_letter_code
_entity_poly.pdbx_strand_id
1 'polypeptide(L)'
;MAALIITAFAAGLFAVLGYGLIQLLQVAVTGEAGSASAFSFFAVFITPSLFIGGVTLLALGGRALRRRLRDQQNRRSDAAAQAESWRRLYVRRDELLVRWSRYETDVALMIDYPVMTDYTDPVVRDVILAMQGIRSAEAEALDLGRGPAEASKLFRAVDRFEVAFLTAEKYARRCGQSKLNITERSKLASARQALNIILDGAATPAEVDAAYRSLRGSLRGIIDLPDRAVADLEAHTRQSLGVHPHGSTAASAAASTPADRAA
;
A
#
# COMPACT_ATOMS: atom_id res chain seq x y z
N MET A 1 -33.12 -13.51 35.43
CA MET A 1 -33.24 -13.60 36.90
C MET A 1 -34.11 -14.78 37.32
N ALA A 2 -35.40 -14.82 36.97
CA ALA A 2 -36.33 -15.88 37.41
C ALA A 2 -35.91 -17.33 37.07
N ALA A 3 -35.42 -17.59 35.85
CA ALA A 3 -35.00 -18.94 35.44
C ALA A 3 -33.79 -19.49 36.21
N LEU A 4 -32.91 -18.61 36.70
CA LEU A 4 -31.71 -18.96 37.47
C LEU A 4 -32.07 -19.29 38.94
N ILE A 5 -33.12 -18.66 39.46
CA ILE A 5 -33.67 -18.92 40.80
C ILE A 5 -34.38 -20.28 40.83
N ILE A 6 -35.17 -20.59 39.79
CA ILE A 6 -35.91 -21.86 39.70
C ILE A 6 -34.94 -23.06 39.54
N THR A 7 -33.89 -22.91 38.75
CA THR A 7 -32.87 -23.96 38.59
C THR A 7 -32.07 -24.20 39.89
N ALA A 8 -31.75 -23.13 40.63
CA ALA A 8 -31.11 -23.26 41.94
C ALA A 8 -32.01 -23.94 42.98
N PHE A 9 -33.31 -23.63 42.97
CA PHE A 9 -34.28 -24.23 43.89
C PHE A 9 -34.52 -25.72 43.60
N ALA A 10 -34.68 -26.09 42.32
CA ALA A 10 -34.85 -27.48 41.92
C ALA A 10 -33.61 -28.35 42.22
N ALA A 11 -32.41 -27.80 42.02
CA ALA A 11 -31.15 -28.48 42.37
C ALA A 11 -31.01 -28.70 43.88
N GLY A 12 -31.41 -27.71 44.70
CA GLY A 12 -31.42 -27.84 46.16
C GLY A 12 -32.39 -28.92 46.65
N LEU A 13 -33.59 -29.00 46.06
CA LEU A 13 -34.58 -30.01 46.41
C LEU A 13 -34.11 -31.44 46.09
N PHE A 14 -33.45 -31.62 44.94
CA PHE A 14 -32.91 -32.93 44.54
C PHE A 14 -31.78 -33.40 45.45
N ALA A 15 -30.92 -32.49 45.91
CA ALA A 15 -29.84 -32.81 46.85
C ALA A 15 -30.38 -33.27 48.22
N VAL A 16 -31.44 -32.62 48.72
CA VAL A 16 -32.09 -32.98 50.00
C VAL A 16 -32.77 -34.35 49.91
N LEU A 17 -33.51 -34.61 48.83
CA LEU A 17 -34.20 -35.90 48.64
C LEU A 17 -33.21 -37.04 48.41
N GLY A 18 -32.15 -36.81 47.62
CA GLY A 18 -31.09 -37.79 47.39
C GLY A 18 -30.32 -38.15 48.66
N TYR A 19 -29.99 -37.16 49.49
CA TYR A 19 -29.27 -37.39 50.76
C TYR A 19 -30.15 -38.13 51.78
N GLY A 20 -31.44 -37.79 51.88
CA GLY A 20 -32.39 -38.52 52.72
C GLY A 20 -32.53 -39.98 52.32
N LEU A 21 -32.51 -40.27 51.02
CA LEU A 21 -32.56 -41.64 50.51
C LEU A 21 -31.30 -42.44 50.83
N ILE A 22 -30.11 -41.82 50.69
CA ILE A 22 -28.82 -42.46 51.00
C ILE A 22 -28.72 -42.80 52.50
N GLN A 23 -29.20 -41.91 53.38
CA GLN A 23 -29.24 -42.17 54.83
C GLN A 23 -30.19 -43.31 55.19
N LEU A 24 -31.38 -43.35 54.59
CA LEU A 24 -32.34 -44.45 54.76
C LEU A 24 -31.74 -45.79 54.30
N LEU A 25 -30.97 -45.78 53.21
CA LEU A 25 -30.36 -46.97 52.64
C LEU A 25 -29.15 -47.45 53.47
N GLN A 26 -28.34 -46.54 54.02
CA GLN A 26 -27.27 -46.91 54.96
C GLN A 26 -27.81 -47.55 56.24
N VAL A 27 -28.87 -46.99 56.83
CA VAL A 27 -29.53 -47.56 58.02
C VAL A 27 -30.09 -48.96 57.71
N ALA A 28 -30.72 -49.12 56.54
CA ALA A 28 -31.29 -50.40 56.11
C ALA A 28 -30.23 -51.49 55.87
N VAL A 29 -29.02 -51.12 55.42
CA VAL A 29 -27.95 -52.07 55.09
C VAL A 29 -27.06 -52.40 56.30
N THR A 30 -26.79 -51.44 57.18
CA THR A 30 -25.77 -51.60 58.24
C THR A 30 -26.34 -51.69 59.65
N GLY A 31 -27.61 -51.33 59.87
CA GLY A 31 -28.26 -51.39 61.18
C GLY A 31 -27.78 -50.37 62.21
N GLU A 32 -26.71 -49.63 61.95
CA GLU A 32 -26.24 -48.53 62.80
C GLU A 32 -26.77 -47.18 62.30
N ALA A 33 -27.37 -46.41 63.21
CA ALA A 33 -27.66 -45.01 62.98
C ALA A 33 -26.34 -44.23 63.07
N GLY A 34 -25.63 -44.09 61.95
CA GLY A 34 -24.40 -43.32 61.88
C GLY A 34 -24.62 -41.94 62.51
N SER A 35 -23.81 -41.58 63.51
CA SER A 35 -23.92 -40.29 64.19
C SER A 35 -23.76 -39.17 63.18
N ALA A 36 -24.88 -38.57 62.79
CA ALA A 36 -24.92 -37.44 61.87
C ALA A 36 -24.19 -36.27 62.53
N SER A 37 -22.87 -36.17 62.30
CA SER A 37 -22.12 -35.01 62.75
C SER A 37 -22.75 -33.79 62.09
N ALA A 38 -22.95 -32.70 62.84
CA ALA A 38 -23.57 -31.47 62.33
C ALA A 38 -22.90 -30.98 61.02
N PHE A 39 -21.61 -31.28 60.84
CA PHE A 39 -20.83 -31.04 59.62
C PHE A 39 -21.41 -31.70 58.35
N SER A 40 -22.04 -32.87 58.45
CA SER A 40 -22.64 -33.58 57.32
C SER A 40 -23.90 -32.88 56.77
N PHE A 41 -24.70 -32.26 57.63
CA PHE A 41 -25.84 -31.43 57.23
C PHE A 41 -25.41 -30.13 56.53
N PHE A 42 -24.35 -29.47 57.02
CA PHE A 42 -23.83 -28.25 56.40
C PHE A 42 -23.11 -28.54 55.07
N ALA A 43 -22.41 -29.67 54.95
CA ALA A 43 -21.71 -30.04 53.73
C ALA A 43 -22.64 -30.20 52.50
N VAL A 44 -23.87 -30.70 52.70
CA VAL A 44 -24.86 -30.89 51.63
C VAL A 44 -25.40 -29.56 51.09
N PHE A 45 -25.47 -28.51 51.92
CA PHE A 45 -25.92 -27.18 51.48
C PHE A 45 -24.77 -26.30 50.97
N ILE A 46 -23.58 -26.38 51.58
CA ILE A 46 -22.45 -25.52 51.22
C ILE A 46 -21.83 -25.94 49.88
N THR A 47 -21.72 -27.25 49.62
CA THR A 47 -21.01 -27.76 48.43
C THR A 47 -21.68 -27.37 47.10
N PRO A 48 -23.02 -27.49 46.92
CA PRO A 48 -23.69 -27.09 45.67
C PRO A 48 -23.66 -25.57 45.46
N SER A 49 -23.78 -24.77 46.52
CA SER A 49 -23.72 -23.31 46.43
C SER A 49 -22.33 -22.80 46.08
N LEU A 50 -21.28 -23.39 46.65
CA LEU A 50 -19.89 -23.10 46.26
C LEU A 50 -19.63 -23.55 44.81
N PHE A 51 -20.22 -24.67 44.37
CA PHE A 51 -20.10 -25.12 42.97
C PHE A 51 -20.79 -24.14 41.99
N ILE A 52 -22.03 -23.71 42.27
CA ILE A 52 -22.75 -22.73 41.43
C ILE A 52 -22.05 -21.36 41.45
N GLY A 53 -21.57 -20.91 42.62
CA GLY A 53 -20.77 -19.69 42.75
C GLY A 53 -19.46 -19.77 41.96
N GLY A 54 -18.76 -20.91 42.02
CA GLY A 54 -17.56 -21.18 41.24
C GLY A 54 -17.81 -21.18 39.73
N VAL A 55 -18.87 -21.86 39.27
CA VAL A 55 -19.25 -21.93 37.85
C VAL A 55 -19.67 -20.55 37.30
N THR A 56 -20.41 -19.76 38.08
CA THR A 56 -20.83 -18.41 37.66
C THR A 56 -19.66 -17.43 37.63
N LEU A 57 -18.74 -17.47 38.60
CA LEU A 57 -17.50 -16.69 38.57
C LEU A 57 -16.60 -17.09 37.39
N LEU A 58 -16.46 -18.39 37.11
CA LEU A 58 -15.73 -18.90 35.95
C LEU A 58 -16.38 -18.45 34.63
N ALA A 59 -17.71 -18.50 34.53
CA ALA A 59 -18.45 -18.08 33.34
C ALA A 59 -18.36 -16.57 33.09
N LEU A 60 -18.46 -15.74 34.14
CA LEU A 60 -18.30 -14.28 34.06
C LEU A 60 -16.84 -13.89 33.74
N GLY A 61 -15.87 -14.53 34.40
CA GLY A 61 -14.44 -14.36 34.12
C GLY A 61 -14.09 -14.77 32.69
N GLY A 62 -14.61 -15.91 32.23
CA GLY A 62 -14.46 -16.38 30.86
C GLY A 62 -15.10 -15.45 29.82
N ARG A 63 -16.25 -14.83 30.12
CA ARG A 63 -16.90 -13.84 29.25
C ARG A 63 -16.09 -12.54 29.16
N ALA A 64 -15.53 -12.07 30.27
CA ALA A 64 -14.66 -10.90 30.30
C ALA A 64 -13.35 -11.13 29.52
N LEU A 65 -12.73 -12.31 29.68
CA LEU A 65 -11.53 -12.69 28.92
C LEU A 65 -11.82 -12.80 27.41
N ARG A 66 -12.93 -13.45 27.02
CA ARG A 66 -13.33 -13.53 25.60
C ARG A 66 -13.59 -12.16 24.98
N ARG A 67 -14.20 -11.22 25.72
CA ARG A 67 -14.38 -9.83 25.26
C ARG A 67 -13.03 -9.17 25.00
N ARG A 68 -12.10 -9.23 25.94
CA ARG A 68 -10.74 -8.67 25.77
C ARG A 68 -10.00 -9.26 24.57
N LEU A 69 -10.08 -10.58 24.37
CA LEU A 69 -9.46 -11.24 23.21
C LEU A 69 -10.10 -10.79 21.88
N ARG A 70 -11.43 -10.67 21.83
CA ARG A 70 -12.13 -10.13 20.66
C ARG A 70 -11.78 -8.68 20.40
N ASP A 71 -11.72 -7.84 21.43
CA ASP A 71 -11.36 -6.43 21.29
C ASP A 71 -9.91 -6.28 20.79
N GLN A 72 -8.99 -7.12 21.28
CA GLN A 72 -7.61 -7.17 20.78
C GLN A 72 -7.55 -7.65 19.33
N GLN A 73 -8.31 -8.69 18.99
CA GLN A 73 -8.37 -9.21 17.63
C GLN A 73 -8.97 -8.18 16.65
N ASN A 74 -10.05 -7.50 17.05
CA ASN A 74 -10.66 -6.42 16.29
C ASN A 74 -9.68 -5.25 16.09
N ARG A 75 -8.97 -4.82 17.15
CA ARG A 75 -7.94 -3.77 17.02
C ARG A 75 -6.82 -4.17 16.06
N ARG A 76 -6.39 -5.45 16.08
CA ARG A 76 -5.39 -5.98 15.15
C ARG A 76 -5.92 -6.02 13.72
N SER A 77 -7.17 -6.46 13.50
CA SER A 77 -7.77 -6.47 12.17
C SER A 77 -7.99 -5.05 11.64
N ASP A 78 -8.38 -4.10 12.48
CA ASP A 78 -8.57 -2.69 12.12
C ASP A 78 -7.23 -2.05 11.74
N ALA A 79 -6.18 -2.29 12.54
CA ALA A 79 -4.83 -1.83 12.23
C ALA A 79 -4.29 -2.45 10.94
N ALA A 80 -4.54 -3.75 10.69
CA ALA A 80 -4.15 -4.41 9.45
C ALA A 80 -4.91 -3.87 8.23
N ALA A 81 -6.23 -3.64 8.36
CA ALA A 81 -7.04 -3.04 7.31
C ALA A 81 -6.60 -1.61 6.98
N GLN A 82 -6.22 -0.83 8.00
CA GLN A 82 -5.67 0.51 7.82
C GLN A 82 -4.28 0.46 7.17
N ALA A 83 -3.38 -0.43 7.58
CA ALA A 83 -2.08 -0.57 6.96
C ALA A 83 -2.19 -0.93 5.46
N GLU A 84 -3.10 -1.83 5.10
CA GLU A 84 -3.33 -2.20 3.71
C GLU A 84 -3.99 -1.07 2.90
N SER A 85 -4.88 -0.27 3.49
CA SER A 85 -5.47 0.88 2.79
C SER A 85 -4.40 1.93 2.45
N TRP A 86 -3.48 2.20 3.37
CA TRP A 86 -2.32 3.05 3.15
C TRP A 86 -1.39 2.50 2.08
N ARG A 87 -1.08 1.20 2.13
CA ARG A 87 -0.25 0.55 1.11
C ARG A 87 -0.85 0.73 -0.28
N ARG A 88 -2.15 0.49 -0.44
CA ARG A 88 -2.86 0.69 -1.71
C ARG A 88 -2.85 2.14 -2.17
N LEU A 89 -2.99 3.10 -1.24
CA LEU A 89 -2.93 4.52 -1.57
C LEU A 89 -1.56 4.91 -2.14
N TYR A 90 -0.47 4.49 -1.49
CA TYR A 90 0.88 4.79 -1.96
C TYR A 90 1.18 4.15 -3.30
N VAL A 91 0.80 2.88 -3.49
CA VAL A 91 0.93 2.20 -4.79
C VAL A 91 0.20 2.98 -5.88
N ARG A 92 -1.06 3.37 -5.65
CA ARG A 92 -1.83 4.16 -6.63
C ARG A 92 -1.18 5.51 -6.91
N ARG A 93 -0.75 6.24 -5.87
CA ARG A 93 -0.04 7.52 -6.02
C ARG A 93 1.18 7.35 -6.90
N ASP A 94 2.00 6.35 -6.63
CA ASP A 94 3.26 6.10 -7.34
C ASP A 94 3.01 5.70 -8.80
N GLU A 95 2.01 4.86 -9.06
CA GLU A 95 1.59 4.51 -10.42
C GLU A 95 1.17 5.76 -11.22
N LEU A 96 0.40 6.67 -10.60
CA LEU A 96 -0.02 7.91 -11.24
C LEU A 96 1.17 8.85 -11.49
N LEU A 97 2.08 9.00 -10.53
CA LEU A 97 3.28 9.84 -10.67
C LEU A 97 4.24 9.28 -11.73
N VAL A 98 4.43 7.97 -11.79
CA VAL A 98 5.22 7.32 -12.85
C VAL A 98 4.58 7.57 -14.21
N ARG A 99 3.26 7.41 -14.34
CA ARG A 99 2.55 7.65 -15.59
C ARG A 99 2.61 9.13 -16.00
N TRP A 100 2.52 10.07 -15.06
CA TRP A 100 2.75 11.49 -15.30
C TRP A 100 4.19 11.76 -15.77
N SER A 101 5.20 11.17 -15.12
CA SER A 101 6.62 11.38 -15.46
C SER A 101 6.96 11.02 -16.91
N ARG A 102 6.19 10.12 -17.53
CA ARG A 102 6.35 9.79 -18.95
C ARG A 102 6.10 11.00 -19.83
N TYR A 103 5.15 11.87 -19.51
CA TYR A 103 4.92 13.12 -20.26
C TYR A 103 6.03 14.17 -20.07
N GLU A 104 6.87 14.02 -19.03
CA GLU A 104 8.02 14.89 -18.76
C GLU A 104 9.35 14.28 -19.25
N THR A 105 9.38 13.01 -19.65
CA THR A 105 10.62 12.31 -20.00
C THR A 105 10.60 11.72 -21.41
N ASP A 106 9.44 11.21 -21.86
CA ASP A 106 9.28 10.58 -23.16
C ASP A 106 9.02 11.62 -24.25
N VAL A 107 10.04 11.87 -25.08
CA VAL A 107 9.99 12.84 -26.18
C VAL A 107 8.89 12.50 -27.19
N ALA A 108 8.56 11.22 -27.40
CA ALA A 108 7.48 10.85 -28.31
C ALA A 108 6.12 11.31 -27.77
N LEU A 109 5.87 11.13 -26.47
CA LEU A 109 4.65 11.60 -25.83
C LEU A 109 4.54 13.13 -25.82
N MET A 110 5.65 13.84 -25.64
CA MET A 110 5.67 15.30 -25.75
C MET A 110 5.27 15.77 -27.17
N ILE A 111 5.76 15.09 -28.21
CA ILE A 111 5.42 15.41 -29.60
C ILE A 111 3.95 15.09 -29.90
N ASP A 112 3.46 13.94 -29.45
CA ASP A 112 2.10 13.47 -29.75
C ASP A 112 1.04 14.24 -28.93
N TYR A 113 1.37 14.65 -27.71
CA TYR A 113 0.48 15.31 -26.76
C TYR A 113 1.11 16.59 -26.18
N PRO A 114 1.42 17.61 -27.01
CA PRO A 114 2.16 18.81 -26.59
C PRO A 114 1.46 19.62 -25.50
N VAL A 115 0.12 19.52 -25.43
CA VAL A 115 -0.67 20.13 -24.35
C VAL A 115 -0.22 19.67 -22.96
N MET A 116 0.22 18.41 -22.79
CA MET A 116 0.65 17.90 -21.48
C MET A 116 1.93 18.57 -20.94
N THR A 117 2.70 19.23 -21.81
CA THR A 117 3.93 19.96 -21.47
C THR A 117 3.68 21.46 -21.33
N ASP A 118 2.51 21.94 -21.76
CA ASP A 118 2.11 23.34 -21.62
C ASP A 118 1.49 23.60 -20.24
N TYR A 119 2.31 24.08 -19.30
CA TYR A 119 1.87 24.44 -17.94
C TYR A 119 0.94 25.66 -17.89
N THR A 120 0.76 26.38 -19.00
CA THR A 120 -0.19 27.50 -19.04
C THR A 120 -1.62 27.01 -19.17
N ASP A 121 -1.83 25.83 -19.78
CA ASP A 121 -3.13 25.21 -19.98
C ASP A 121 -3.80 24.92 -18.62
N PRO A 122 -5.07 25.31 -18.44
CA PRO A 122 -5.77 25.11 -17.17
C PRO A 122 -5.84 23.63 -16.76
N VAL A 123 -6.00 22.68 -17.70
CA VAL A 123 -6.12 21.27 -17.32
C VAL A 123 -4.81 20.71 -16.79
N VAL A 124 -3.67 21.19 -17.28
CA VAL A 124 -2.35 20.79 -16.79
C VAL A 124 -2.02 21.49 -15.48
N ARG A 125 -2.38 22.77 -15.36
CA ARG A 125 -2.24 23.52 -14.11
C ARG A 125 -2.93 22.82 -12.94
N ASP A 126 -4.13 22.28 -13.15
CA ASP A 126 -4.86 21.52 -12.13
C ASP A 126 -4.09 20.27 -11.68
N VAL A 127 -3.39 19.60 -12.60
CA VAL A 127 -2.50 18.47 -12.28
C VAL A 127 -1.32 18.93 -11.41
N ILE A 128 -0.67 20.03 -11.77
CA ILE A 128 0.44 20.59 -11.00
C ILE A 128 0.00 20.98 -9.58
N LEU A 129 -1.15 21.65 -9.45
CA LEU A 129 -1.73 22.02 -8.15
C LEU A 129 -2.08 20.78 -7.32
N ALA A 130 -2.63 19.73 -7.94
CA ALA A 130 -2.93 18.48 -7.24
C ALA A 130 -1.67 17.77 -6.74
N MET A 131 -0.59 17.75 -7.53
CA MET A 131 0.72 17.22 -7.10
C MET A 131 1.33 18.04 -5.95
N GLN A 132 1.18 19.37 -5.98
CA GLN A 132 1.57 20.22 -4.84
C GLN A 132 0.75 19.88 -3.59
N GLY A 133 -0.54 19.60 -3.73
CA GLY A 133 -1.40 19.15 -2.65
C GLY A 133 -0.99 17.79 -2.06
N ILE A 134 -0.48 16.86 -2.87
CA ILE A 134 0.12 15.61 -2.37
C ILE A 134 1.35 15.92 -1.54
N ARG A 135 2.28 16.73 -2.06
CA ARG A 135 3.52 17.10 -1.35
C ARG A 135 3.24 17.80 -0.03
N SER A 136 2.26 18.70 0.02
CA SER A 136 1.88 19.37 1.28
C SER A 136 1.27 18.38 2.28
N ALA A 137 0.39 17.49 1.83
CA ALA A 137 -0.20 16.46 2.69
C ALA A 137 0.85 15.48 3.24
N GLU A 138 1.88 15.16 2.46
CA GLU A 138 3.02 14.33 2.89
C GLU A 138 3.90 15.04 3.91
N ALA A 139 4.23 16.31 3.68
CA ALA A 139 5.00 17.11 4.64
C ALA A 139 4.27 17.22 5.98
N GLU A 140 2.97 17.50 5.95
CA GLU A 140 2.13 17.53 7.16
C GLU A 140 2.07 16.17 7.87
N ALA A 141 2.11 15.06 7.13
CA ALA A 141 2.12 13.72 7.71
C ALA A 141 3.45 13.34 8.38
N LEU A 142 4.57 13.92 7.93
CA LEU A 142 5.89 13.69 8.50
C LEU A 142 6.13 14.49 9.79
N ASP A 143 5.52 15.67 9.93
CA ASP A 143 5.78 16.60 11.04
C ASP A 143 5.11 16.22 12.38
N LEU A 144 4.10 15.34 12.39
CA LEU A 144 3.38 15.01 13.64
C LEU A 144 2.96 13.53 13.70
N GLY A 145 3.39 12.83 14.76
CA GLY A 145 2.94 11.46 15.07
C GLY A 145 1.46 11.37 15.51
N ARG A 146 0.51 11.76 14.66
CA ARG A 146 -0.93 11.77 14.99
C ARG A 146 -1.84 11.37 13.84
N GLY A 147 -2.85 10.56 14.19
CA GLY A 147 -4.26 10.89 13.93
C GLY A 147 -4.91 10.41 12.61
N PRO A 148 -6.22 10.05 12.62
CA PRO A 148 -6.98 9.73 11.40
C PRO A 148 -7.31 10.93 10.49
N ALA A 149 -7.15 12.17 10.97
CA ALA A 149 -7.54 13.38 10.23
C ALA A 149 -6.53 13.72 9.12
N GLU A 150 -5.24 13.57 9.41
CA GLU A 150 -4.11 13.74 8.49
C GLU A 150 -4.15 12.65 7.42
N ALA A 151 -4.55 11.42 7.79
CA ALA A 151 -4.83 10.35 6.84
C ALA A 151 -5.79 10.81 5.75
N SER A 152 -6.91 11.41 6.15
CA SER A 152 -7.95 11.87 5.22
C SER A 152 -7.45 12.94 4.23
N LYS A 153 -6.39 13.70 4.55
CA LYS A 153 -5.85 14.71 3.63
C LYS A 153 -5.08 14.08 2.47
N LEU A 154 -4.19 13.11 2.74
CA LEU A 154 -3.41 12.46 1.69
C LEU A 154 -4.32 11.67 0.74
N PHE A 155 -5.30 10.94 1.28
CA PHE A 155 -6.30 10.24 0.46
C PHE A 155 -7.00 11.20 -0.51
N ARG A 156 -7.52 12.34 0.00
CA ARG A 156 -8.17 13.36 -0.84
C ARG A 156 -7.21 14.00 -1.85
N ALA A 157 -5.95 14.19 -1.50
CA ALA A 157 -4.95 14.76 -2.41
C ALA A 157 -4.65 13.82 -3.58
N VAL A 158 -4.48 12.52 -3.31
CA VAL A 158 -4.30 11.50 -4.34
C VAL A 158 -5.54 11.38 -5.23
N ASP A 159 -6.75 11.37 -4.65
CA ASP A 159 -7.99 11.33 -5.45
C ASP A 159 -8.11 12.55 -6.38
N ARG A 160 -7.77 13.75 -5.90
CA ARG A 160 -7.76 14.97 -6.73
C ARG A 160 -6.74 14.89 -7.85
N PHE A 161 -5.55 14.37 -7.57
CA PHE A 161 -4.51 14.17 -8.58
C PHE A 161 -4.95 13.17 -9.63
N GLU A 162 -5.55 12.04 -9.23
CA GLU A 162 -6.08 11.04 -10.15
C GLU A 162 -7.12 11.66 -11.10
N VAL A 163 -8.10 12.40 -10.57
CA VAL A 163 -9.14 13.05 -11.37
C VAL A 163 -8.56 14.11 -12.30
N ALA A 164 -7.69 14.99 -11.79
CA ALA A 164 -7.07 16.04 -12.60
C ALA A 164 -6.24 15.42 -13.74
N PHE A 165 -5.44 14.40 -13.43
CA PHE A 165 -4.56 13.76 -14.40
C PHE A 165 -5.32 13.01 -15.49
N LEU A 166 -6.35 12.21 -15.13
CA LEU A 166 -7.18 11.52 -16.11
C LEU A 166 -7.95 12.50 -17.00
N THR A 167 -8.39 13.64 -16.44
CA THR A 167 -9.05 14.71 -17.19
C THR A 167 -8.09 15.34 -18.20
N ALA A 168 -6.87 15.68 -17.75
CA ALA A 168 -5.82 16.23 -18.61
C ALA A 168 -5.44 15.24 -19.72
N GLU A 169 -5.25 13.95 -19.41
CA GLU A 169 -4.89 12.93 -20.41
C GLU A 169 -5.99 12.78 -21.47
N LYS A 170 -7.26 12.68 -21.04
CA LYS A 170 -8.39 12.60 -21.96
C LYS A 170 -8.50 13.84 -22.84
N TYR A 171 -8.28 15.02 -22.26
CA TYR A 171 -8.28 16.28 -22.98
C TYR A 171 -7.15 16.33 -24.02
N ALA A 172 -5.92 16.00 -23.61
CA ALA A 172 -4.74 15.98 -24.48
C ALA A 172 -4.91 14.98 -25.63
N ARG A 173 -5.48 13.79 -25.37
CA ARG A 173 -5.78 12.82 -26.43
C ARG A 173 -6.81 13.34 -27.43
N ARG A 174 -7.84 14.07 -26.97
CA ARG A 174 -8.85 14.67 -27.85
C ARG A 174 -8.29 15.81 -28.67
N CYS A 175 -7.43 16.63 -28.08
CA CYS A 175 -6.81 17.76 -28.77
C CYS A 175 -5.69 17.31 -29.71
N GLY A 176 -4.88 16.32 -29.33
CA GLY A 176 -3.64 15.96 -30.04
C GLY A 176 -2.80 17.21 -30.29
N GLN A 177 -2.52 17.47 -31.56
CA GLN A 177 -1.78 18.65 -32.02
C GLN A 177 -2.67 19.78 -32.59
N SER A 178 -4.00 19.71 -32.40
CA SER A 178 -4.94 20.66 -33.02
C SER A 178 -4.82 22.11 -32.53
N LYS A 179 -4.20 22.34 -31.37
CA LYS A 179 -3.93 23.68 -30.84
C LYS A 179 -2.77 24.39 -31.53
N LEU A 180 -1.94 23.65 -32.26
CA LEU A 180 -0.76 24.17 -32.95
C LEU A 180 -1.13 24.66 -34.35
N ASN A 181 -0.43 25.70 -34.81
CA ASN A 181 -0.58 26.17 -36.18
C ASN A 181 0.02 25.16 -37.19
N ILE A 182 -0.24 25.36 -38.48
CA ILE A 182 0.20 24.44 -39.53
C ILE A 182 1.73 24.29 -39.55
N THR A 183 2.47 25.39 -39.38
CA THR A 183 3.93 25.40 -39.38
C THR A 183 4.50 24.62 -38.18
N GLU A 184 3.94 24.83 -36.99
CA GLU A 184 4.30 24.10 -35.78
C GLU A 184 4.02 22.60 -35.90
N ARG A 185 2.85 22.23 -36.44
CA ARG A 185 2.53 20.81 -36.71
C ARG A 185 3.50 20.17 -37.69
N SER A 186 3.90 20.90 -38.75
CA SER A 186 4.91 20.41 -39.70
C SER A 186 6.26 20.18 -39.01
N LYS A 187 6.69 21.09 -38.13
CA LYS A 187 7.92 20.92 -37.35
C LYS A 187 7.84 19.72 -36.41
N LEU A 188 6.72 19.52 -35.72
CA LEU A 188 6.53 18.33 -34.88
C LEU A 188 6.50 17.03 -35.67
N ALA A 189 5.96 17.02 -36.89
CA ALA A 189 6.04 15.86 -37.77
C ALA A 189 7.49 15.53 -38.16
N SER A 190 8.29 16.55 -38.51
CA SER A 190 9.73 16.38 -38.77
C SER A 190 10.49 15.90 -37.52
N ALA A 191 10.17 16.43 -36.34
CA ALA A 191 10.70 15.97 -35.06
C ALA A 191 10.37 14.49 -34.82
N ARG A 192 9.12 14.06 -35.07
CA ARG A 192 8.71 12.66 -34.91
C ARG A 192 9.48 11.72 -35.83
N GLN A 193 9.70 12.13 -37.09
CA GLN A 193 10.48 11.35 -38.05
C GLN A 193 11.94 11.25 -37.64
N ALA A 194 12.55 12.36 -37.20
CA ALA A 194 13.92 12.35 -36.68
C ALA A 194 14.04 11.45 -35.45
N LEU A 195 13.08 11.49 -34.53
CA LEU A 195 13.05 10.61 -33.36
C LEU A 195 12.96 9.13 -33.75
N ASN A 196 12.19 8.78 -34.79
CA ASN A 196 12.13 7.39 -35.28
C ASN A 196 13.50 6.89 -35.75
N ILE A 197 14.30 7.73 -36.41
CA ILE A 197 15.66 7.36 -36.83
C ILE A 197 16.58 7.17 -35.62
N ILE A 198 16.46 8.03 -34.60
CA ILE A 198 17.27 7.91 -33.38
C ILE A 198 16.98 6.61 -32.63
N LEU A 199 15.70 6.20 -32.58
CA LEU A 199 15.26 4.99 -31.91
C LEU A 199 15.42 3.72 -32.77
N ASP A 200 15.78 3.87 -34.05
CA ASP A 200 16.01 2.74 -34.95
C ASP A 200 17.40 2.14 -34.70
N GLY A 201 17.43 0.90 -34.21
CA GLY A 201 18.66 0.17 -33.96
C GLY A 201 19.48 -0.17 -35.22
N ALA A 202 18.91 0.00 -36.41
CA ALA A 202 19.60 -0.19 -37.69
C ALA A 202 20.23 1.09 -38.26
N ALA A 203 19.94 2.27 -37.68
CA ALA A 203 20.44 3.54 -38.17
C ALA A 203 21.96 3.66 -37.96
N THR A 204 22.65 4.26 -38.94
CA THR A 204 24.09 4.51 -38.84
C THR A 204 24.39 5.65 -37.86
N PRO A 205 25.59 5.68 -37.24
CA PRO A 205 26.02 6.77 -36.35
C PRO A 205 25.82 8.19 -36.93
N ALA A 206 26.10 8.37 -38.24
CA ALA A 206 25.94 9.65 -38.91
C ALA A 206 24.47 10.05 -39.10
N GLU A 207 23.59 9.08 -39.37
CA GLU A 207 22.15 9.31 -39.47
C GLU A 207 21.55 9.67 -38.11
N VAL A 208 21.99 9.02 -37.03
CA VAL A 208 21.53 9.35 -35.67
C VAL A 208 21.96 10.75 -35.26
N ASP A 209 23.21 11.17 -35.53
CA ASP A 209 23.65 12.55 -35.24
C ASP A 209 22.87 13.60 -36.04
N ALA A 210 22.67 13.36 -37.34
CA ALA A 210 21.88 14.25 -38.19
C ALA A 210 20.42 14.34 -37.71
N ALA A 211 19.82 13.19 -37.35
CA ALA A 211 18.47 13.11 -36.80
C ALA A 211 18.38 13.84 -35.46
N TYR A 212 19.36 13.69 -34.58
CA TYR A 212 19.41 14.39 -33.29
C TYR A 212 19.42 15.92 -33.46
N ARG A 213 20.27 16.44 -34.36
CA ARG A 213 20.30 17.88 -34.69
C ARG A 213 18.99 18.36 -35.29
N SER A 214 18.38 17.57 -36.18
CA SER A 214 17.07 17.85 -36.77
C SER A 214 15.94 17.89 -35.73
N LEU A 215 15.93 16.93 -34.80
CA LEU A 215 14.98 16.85 -33.69
C LEU A 215 15.07 18.09 -32.80
N ARG A 216 16.28 18.42 -32.33
CA ARG A 216 16.55 19.62 -31.50
C ARG A 216 16.09 20.91 -32.21
N GLY A 217 16.42 21.04 -33.50
CA GLY A 217 16.05 22.22 -34.30
C GLY A 217 14.54 22.34 -34.51
N SER A 218 13.85 21.21 -34.70
CA SER A 218 12.41 21.17 -34.96
C SER A 218 11.56 21.43 -33.71
N LEU A 219 12.01 20.96 -32.54
CA LEU A 219 11.32 21.19 -31.26
C LEU A 219 11.52 22.61 -30.73
N ARG A 220 12.61 23.28 -31.12
CA ARG A 220 12.97 24.61 -30.64
C ARG A 220 11.85 25.62 -30.84
N GLY A 221 11.43 26.23 -29.74
CA GLY A 221 10.37 27.26 -29.71
C GLY A 221 8.94 26.71 -29.74
N ILE A 222 8.77 25.38 -29.76
CA ILE A 222 7.45 24.72 -29.62
C ILE A 222 7.39 23.97 -28.30
N ILE A 223 8.39 23.11 -28.06
CA ILE A 223 8.50 22.31 -26.85
C ILE A 223 9.87 22.57 -26.25
N ASP A 224 9.91 23.03 -25.01
CA ASP A 224 11.14 23.08 -24.24
C ASP A 224 11.39 21.70 -23.62
N LEU A 225 12.52 21.08 -23.96
CA LEU A 225 12.83 19.72 -23.51
C LEU A 225 13.42 19.78 -22.10
N PRO A 226 12.83 19.08 -21.12
CA PRO A 226 13.42 18.97 -19.79
C PRO A 226 14.81 18.32 -19.83
N ASP A 227 15.71 18.72 -18.93
CA ASP A 227 17.09 18.21 -18.84
C ASP A 227 17.17 16.68 -18.83
N ARG A 228 16.18 16.02 -18.19
CA ARG A 228 16.10 14.56 -18.14
C ARG A 228 15.81 13.93 -19.50
N ALA A 229 14.84 14.47 -20.24
CA ALA A 229 14.52 13.99 -21.59
C ALA A 229 15.72 14.20 -22.54
N VAL A 230 16.45 15.30 -22.36
CA VAL A 230 17.70 15.55 -23.08
C VAL A 230 18.77 14.50 -22.73
N ALA A 231 18.99 14.25 -21.44
CA ALA A 231 19.99 13.30 -20.97
C ALA A 231 19.72 11.88 -21.47
N ASP A 232 18.46 11.44 -21.45
CA ASP A 232 18.04 10.12 -21.94
C ASP A 232 18.27 9.99 -23.46
N LEU A 233 17.93 11.04 -24.21
CA LEU A 233 18.17 11.10 -25.66
C LEU A 233 19.68 11.08 -25.98
N GLU A 234 20.48 11.85 -25.25
CA GLU A 234 21.94 11.87 -25.40
C GLU A 234 22.59 10.53 -25.03
N ALA A 235 22.09 9.85 -23.99
CA ALA A 235 22.56 8.53 -23.62
C ALA A 235 22.29 7.51 -24.75
N HIS A 236 21.09 7.54 -25.34
CA HIS A 236 20.73 6.67 -26.45
C HIS A 236 21.57 6.95 -27.70
N THR A 237 21.73 8.23 -28.08
CA THR A 237 22.61 8.63 -29.19
C THR A 237 24.05 8.22 -28.94
N ARG A 238 24.58 8.38 -27.72
CA ARG A 238 25.96 7.97 -27.40
C ARG A 238 26.15 6.45 -27.54
N GLN A 239 25.15 5.67 -27.13
CA GLN A 239 25.14 4.22 -27.29
C GLN A 239 25.16 3.81 -28.76
N SER A 240 24.35 4.44 -29.61
CA SER A 240 24.32 4.12 -31.05
C SER A 240 25.58 4.58 -31.80
N LEU A 241 26.21 5.67 -31.35
CA LEU A 241 27.51 6.13 -31.84
C LEU A 241 28.68 5.21 -31.44
N GLY A 242 28.45 4.16 -30.62
CA GLY A 242 29.50 3.25 -30.16
C GLY A 242 30.47 3.88 -29.15
N VAL A 243 30.11 5.04 -28.58
CA VAL A 243 30.93 5.72 -27.57
C VAL A 243 30.63 5.07 -26.21
N HIS A 244 31.30 3.96 -25.94
CA HIS A 244 31.38 3.42 -24.59
C HIS A 244 32.17 4.38 -23.71
N PRO A 245 31.74 4.66 -22.46
CA PRO A 245 32.56 5.43 -21.54
C PRO A 245 33.90 4.72 -21.37
N HIS A 246 34.97 5.35 -21.85
CA HIS A 246 36.33 4.87 -21.64
C HIS A 246 36.60 4.83 -20.14
N GLY A 247 36.53 3.65 -19.52
CA GLY A 247 36.75 3.55 -18.08
C GLY A 247 36.53 2.20 -17.42
N SER A 248 36.73 1.06 -18.10
CA SER A 248 36.85 -0.22 -17.36
C SER A 248 37.69 -1.32 -18.03
N THR A 249 38.33 -1.07 -19.18
CA THR A 249 39.14 -2.10 -19.88
C THR A 249 40.63 -1.76 -19.95
N ALA A 250 41.24 -1.45 -18.79
CA ALA A 250 42.71 -1.35 -18.69
C ALA A 250 43.29 -1.91 -17.37
N ALA A 251 42.59 -2.85 -16.72
CA ALA A 251 43.11 -3.54 -15.52
C ALA A 251 43.16 -5.08 -15.63
N SER A 252 42.65 -5.67 -16.71
CA SER A 252 42.59 -7.14 -16.88
C SER A 252 43.47 -7.67 -18.03
N ALA A 253 44.50 -6.92 -18.44
CA ALA A 253 45.47 -7.36 -19.46
C ALA A 253 46.93 -7.34 -18.97
N ALA A 254 47.17 -7.11 -17.68
CA ALA A 254 48.52 -7.16 -17.08
C ALA A 254 48.79 -8.45 -16.28
N ALA A 255 47.93 -9.47 -16.38
CA ALA A 255 48.09 -10.73 -15.68
C ALA A 255 48.17 -11.91 -16.65
N SER A 256 49.20 -11.92 -17.49
CA SER A 256 49.66 -13.16 -18.13
C SER A 256 51.15 -13.07 -18.44
N THR A 257 51.87 -14.17 -18.16
CA THR A 257 53.27 -14.53 -18.51
C THR A 257 54.23 -14.52 -17.29
N PRO A 258 55.10 -15.55 -17.11
CA PRO A 258 54.82 -16.68 -16.23
C PRO A 258 55.95 -16.92 -15.20
N ALA A 259 55.66 -17.71 -14.16
CA ALA A 259 56.67 -18.19 -13.22
C ALA A 259 57.18 -19.57 -13.63
N ASP A 260 58.38 -19.62 -14.22
CA ASP A 260 59.24 -20.81 -14.23
C ASP A 260 60.73 -20.40 -14.29
N ARG A 261 61.39 -20.40 -13.12
CA ARG A 261 62.76 -20.93 -12.93
C ARG A 261 63.28 -20.78 -11.49
N ALA A 262 63.83 -21.90 -11.02
CA ALA A 262 64.89 -22.05 -10.02
C ALA A 262 64.52 -21.98 -8.52
N ALA A 263 64.27 -23.15 -7.93
CA ALA A 263 65.14 -23.77 -6.91
C ALA A 263 64.74 -25.25 -6.74
#